data_AF-A0A3A4W3F0-F1
#
_entry.id   AF-A0A3A4W3F0-F1
#
_cell.length_a   1.000
_cell.length_b   1.000
_cell.length_c   1.000
_cell.angle_alpha   90.00
_cell.angle_beta   90.00
_cell.angle_gamma   90.00
#
_symmetry.space_group_name_H-M   'P 1'
#
loop_
_entity.id
_entity.type
_entity.pdbx_description
1 polymer ?
#
loop_
_entity_poly.entity_id
_entity_poly.type
_entity_poly.pdbx_seq_one_letter_code
_entity_poly.pdbx_strand_id
1 'polypeptide(L)'
;MKDHYKALEVHPHASPEVIDKAYRILSLKHHPDRQPAVSRKAATEKMQRLNEAYAVLSDPQRRRCYDRERAMGQAARENEHRMVRVFLDDGLVGLFKLWVRDGIRE
;
A
#
# COMPACT_ATOMS: atom_id res chain seq x y z
N MET A 1 1.96 0.86 6.08
CA MET A 1 0.89 1.47 5.27
C MET A 1 0.04 0.34 4.72
N LYS A 2 -1.28 0.37 4.95
CA LYS A 2 -2.19 -0.67 4.43
C LYS A 2 -2.31 -0.47 2.91
N ASP A 3 -2.17 -1.55 2.13
CA ASP A 3 -2.34 -1.50 0.68
C ASP A 3 -3.84 -1.59 0.33
N HIS A 4 -4.49 -0.45 0.12
CA HIS A 4 -5.93 -0.40 -0.21
C HIS A 4 -6.21 -1.07 -1.57
N TYR A 5 -5.29 -0.95 -2.53
CA TYR A 5 -5.40 -1.63 -3.82
C TYR A 5 -5.38 -3.15 -3.68
N LYS A 6 -4.52 -3.69 -2.79
CA LYS A 6 -4.50 -5.14 -2.51
C LYS A 6 -5.75 -5.60 -1.76
N ALA A 7 -6.29 -4.77 -0.87
CA ALA A 7 -7.53 -5.09 -0.16
C ALA A 7 -8.71 -5.27 -1.12
N LEU A 8 -8.80 -4.44 -2.16
CA LEU A 8 -9.79 -4.56 -3.23
C LEU A 8 -9.36 -5.51 -4.37
N GLU A 9 -8.21 -6.16 -4.26
CA GLU A 9 -7.67 -7.07 -5.29
C GLU A 9 -7.56 -6.40 -6.69
N VAL A 10 -7.26 -5.10 -6.74
CA VAL A 10 -7.13 -4.31 -7.98
C VAL A 10 -5.73 -3.75 -8.18
N HIS A 11 -5.42 -3.40 -9.43
CA HIS A 11 -4.17 -2.71 -9.76
C HIS A 11 -4.19 -1.24 -9.30
N PRO A 12 -3.05 -0.64 -8.90
CA PRO A 12 -2.95 0.79 -8.59
C PRO A 12 -3.42 1.74 -9.71
N HIS A 13 -3.35 1.28 -10.97
CA HIS A 13 -3.84 2.01 -12.15
C HIS A 13 -5.29 1.67 -12.54
N ALA A 14 -6.03 0.95 -11.70
CA ALA A 14 -7.43 0.63 -11.97
C ALA A 14 -8.28 1.90 -12.11
N SER A 15 -9.23 1.88 -13.06
CA SER A 15 -10.20 2.96 -13.22
C SER A 15 -11.18 2.99 -12.02
N PRO A 16 -11.83 4.13 -11.75
CA PRO A 16 -12.83 4.24 -10.69
C PRO A 16 -13.95 3.20 -10.82
N GLU A 17 -14.36 2.89 -12.05
CA GLU A 17 -15.38 1.89 -12.35
C GLU A 17 -14.96 0.48 -11.93
N VAL A 18 -13.69 0.13 -12.14
CA VAL A 18 -13.13 -1.17 -11.73
C VAL A 18 -13.09 -1.26 -10.20
N ILE A 19 -12.74 -0.17 -9.52
CA ILE A 19 -12.71 -0.09 -8.05
C ILE A 19 -14.11 -0.31 -7.46
N ASP A 20 -15.13 0.37 -8.02
CA ASP A 20 -16.53 0.21 -7.59
C ASP A 20 -17.06 -1.20 -7.86
N LYS A 21 -16.80 -1.76 -9.05
CA LYS A 21 -17.18 -3.15 -9.36
C LYS A 21 -16.50 -4.16 -8.44
N ALA A 22 -15.19 -4.02 -8.21
CA ALA A 22 -14.44 -4.92 -7.34
C ALA A 22 -14.97 -4.88 -5.91
N TYR A 23 -15.24 -3.68 -5.38
CA TYR A 23 -15.85 -3.51 -4.05
C TYR A 23 -17.19 -4.24 -3.95
N ARG A 24 -18.11 -4.03 -4.92
CA ARG A 24 -19.43 -4.70 -4.91
C ARG A 24 -19.31 -6.22 -4.91
N ILE A 25 -18.45 -6.78 -5.75
CA ILE A 25 -18.23 -8.22 -5.85
C ILE A 25 -17.64 -8.79 -4.56
N LEU A 26 -16.60 -8.15 -4.02
CA LEU A 26 -15.91 -8.60 -2.82
C LEU A 26 -16.77 -8.47 -1.57
N SER A 27 -17.56 -7.41 -1.46
CA SER A 27 -18.50 -7.21 -0.36
C SER A 27 -19.59 -8.28 -0.36
N LEU A 28 -20.14 -8.64 -1.52
CA LEU A 28 -21.10 -9.75 -1.62
C LEU A 28 -20.48 -11.10 -1.25
N LYS A 29 -19.22 -11.34 -1.64
CA LYS A 29 -18.47 -12.57 -1.34
C LYS A 29 -18.15 -12.71 0.16
N HIS A 30 -17.84 -11.60 0.81
CA HIS A 30 -17.41 -11.57 2.21
C HIS A 30 -18.48 -11.07 3.18
N HIS A 31 -19.75 -11.01 2.76
CA HIS A 31 -20.83 -10.60 3.63
C HIS A 31 -21.02 -11.59 4.80
N PRO A 32 -21.03 -11.13 6.07
CA PRO A 32 -21.06 -12.01 7.24
C PRO A 32 -22.34 -12.86 7.33
N ASP A 33 -23.42 -12.41 6.68
CA ASP A 33 -24.71 -13.12 6.61
C ASP A 33 -24.66 -14.40 5.76
N ARG A 34 -23.74 -14.47 4.79
CA ARG A 34 -23.58 -15.62 3.88
C ARG A 34 -22.46 -16.57 4.31
N GLN A 35 -21.86 -16.32 5.48
CA GLN A 35 -20.70 -17.06 5.98
C GLN A 35 -21.05 -17.87 7.23
N PRO A 36 -20.46 -19.06 7.40
CA PRO A 36 -20.66 -19.88 8.60
C PRO A 36 -20.19 -19.12 9.85
N ALA A 37 -20.84 -19.40 10.98
CA ALA A 37 -20.61 -18.67 12.24
C ALA A 37 -19.13 -18.65 12.69
N VAL A 38 -18.38 -19.71 12.39
CA VAL A 38 -16.94 -19.85 12.69
C VAL A 38 -16.10 -18.86 11.89
N SER A 39 -16.52 -18.51 10.67
CA SER A 39 -15.82 -17.58 9.77
C SER A 39 -16.36 -16.16 9.83
N ARG A 40 -17.43 -15.91 10.60
CA ARG A 40 -18.10 -14.60 10.67
C ARG A 40 -17.16 -13.49 11.13
N LYS A 41 -16.28 -13.77 12.10
CA LYS A 41 -15.28 -12.79 12.57
C LYS A 41 -14.30 -12.39 11.46
N ALA A 42 -13.77 -13.37 10.74
CA ALA A 42 -12.86 -13.12 9.61
C ALA A 42 -13.57 -12.40 8.44
N ALA A 43 -14.85 -12.72 8.19
CA ALA A 43 -15.67 -12.02 7.21
C ALA A 43 -15.89 -10.54 7.59
N THR A 44 -16.18 -10.25 8.86
CA THR A 44 -16.31 -8.88 9.38
C THR A 44 -15.01 -8.09 9.24
N GLU A 45 -13.87 -8.67 9.62
CA GLU A 45 -12.58 -8.01 9.46
C GLU A 45 -12.24 -7.75 7.99
N LYS A 46 -12.55 -8.69 7.09
CA LYS A 46 -12.33 -8.51 5.66
C LYS A 46 -13.25 -7.43 5.09
N MET A 47 -14.52 -7.40 5.49
CA MET A 47 -15.47 -6.36 5.11
C MET A 47 -15.01 -4.96 5.59
N GLN A 48 -14.53 -4.85 6.82
CA GLN A 48 -13.97 -3.59 7.33
C GLN A 48 -12.81 -3.09 6.46
N ARG A 49 -11.89 -4.00 6.06
CA ARG A 49 -10.78 -3.64 5.15
C ARG A 49 -11.26 -3.20 3.77
N LEU A 50 -12.29 -3.85 3.23
CA LEU A 50 -12.90 -3.46 1.95
C LEU A 50 -13.52 -2.07 2.04
N ASN A 51 -14.24 -1.77 3.12
CA ASN A 51 -14.86 -0.47 3.36
C ASN A 51 -13.82 0.64 3.53
N GLU A 52 -12.78 0.41 4.32
CA GLU A 52 -11.65 1.35 4.48
C GLU A 52 -10.99 1.65 3.13
N ALA A 53 -10.70 0.61 2.34
CA ALA A 53 -10.06 0.75 1.05
C ALA A 53 -10.95 1.51 0.05
N TYR A 54 -12.24 1.16 -0.01
CA TYR A 54 -13.19 1.84 -0.87
C TYR A 54 -13.35 3.31 -0.49
N ALA A 55 -13.48 3.64 0.80
CA ALA A 55 -13.61 5.03 1.26
C ALA A 55 -12.45 5.94 0.83
N VAL A 56 -11.25 5.39 0.69
CA VAL A 56 -10.06 6.13 0.22
C VAL A 56 -9.96 6.15 -1.30
N LEU A 57 -10.24 5.02 -1.97
CA LEU A 57 -10.00 4.86 -3.40
C LEU A 57 -11.16 5.30 -4.29
N SER A 58 -12.38 5.37 -3.76
CA SER A 58 -13.57 5.81 -4.52
C SER A 58 -13.55 7.30 -4.81
N ASP A 59 -12.98 8.09 -3.90
CA ASP A 59 -12.89 9.54 -4.04
C ASP A 59 -11.57 9.94 -4.73
N PRO A 60 -11.62 10.67 -5.87
CA PRO A 60 -10.43 11.04 -6.61
C PRO A 60 -9.42 11.89 -5.82
N GLN A 61 -9.89 12.77 -4.93
CA GLN A 61 -9.03 13.63 -4.13
C GLN A 61 -8.33 12.83 -3.03
N ARG A 62 -9.08 11.97 -2.32
CA ARG A 62 -8.52 11.08 -1.29
C ARG A 62 -7.55 10.07 -1.89
N ARG A 63 -7.87 9.50 -3.06
CA ARG A 63 -6.99 8.60 -3.80
C ARG A 63 -5.67 9.28 -4.15
N ARG A 64 -5.70 10.52 -4.66
CA ARG A 64 -4.49 11.30 -4.96
C ARG A 64 -3.63 11.57 -3.72
N CYS A 65 -4.24 11.89 -2.58
CA CYS A 65 -3.50 12.06 -1.33
C CYS A 65 -2.84 10.74 -0.88
N TYR A 66 -3.60 9.65 -0.90
CA TYR A 66 -3.09 8.32 -0.59
C TYR A 66 -1.94 7.90 -1.51
N ASP A 67 -2.06 8.12 -2.83
CA ASP A 67 -1.04 7.77 -3.80
C ASP A 67 0.26 8.58 -3.57
N ARG A 68 0.15 9.86 -3.19
CA ARG A 68 1.31 10.69 -2.83
C ARG A 68 2.01 10.17 -1.58
N GLU A 69 1.27 9.92 -0.50
CA GLU A 69 1.82 9.35 0.74
C GLU A 69 2.47 7.98 0.49
N ARG A 70 1.84 7.16 -0.35
CA ARG A 70 2.36 5.83 -0.73
C ARG A 70 3.66 5.94 -1.50
N ALA A 71 3.76 6.86 -2.45
CA ALA A 71 4.98 7.10 -3.22
C ALA A 71 6.12 7.59 -2.32
N MET A 72 5.85 8.54 -1.42
CA MET A 72 6.85 9.03 -0.45
C MET A 72 7.34 7.90 0.47
N GLY A 73 6.43 7.06 0.97
CA GLY A 73 6.79 5.92 1.81
C GLY A 73 7.57 4.82 1.07
N GLN A 74 7.39 4.68 -0.25
CA GLN A 74 8.19 3.77 -1.08
C GLN A 74 9.59 4.33 -1.32
N ALA A 75 9.71 5.62 -1.63
CA ALA A 75 11.00 6.27 -1.83
C ALA A 75 11.88 6.20 -0.56
N ALA A 76 11.30 6.42 0.62
CA ALA A 76 12.02 6.31 1.89
C ALA A 76 12.57 4.88 2.12
N ARG A 77 11.75 3.85 1.86
CA ARG A 77 12.15 2.44 1.99
C ARG A 77 13.20 2.00 0.97
N GLU A 78 13.12 2.55 -0.24
CA GLU A 78 14.09 2.25 -1.29
C GLU A 78 15.45 2.87 -0.99
N ASN A 79 15.46 4.09 -0.43
CA ASN A 79 16.69 4.73 0.04
C ASN A 79 17.35 3.95 1.19
N GLU A 80 16.57 3.45 2.15
CA GLU A 80 17.08 2.61 3.24
C GLU A 80 17.67 1.29 2.70
N HIS A 81 16.95 0.58 1.84
CA HIS A 81 17.45 -0.64 1.21
C HIS A 81 18.71 -0.40 0.37
N ARG A 82 18.79 0.74 -0.32
CA ARG A 82 19.99 1.10 -1.11
C ARG A 82 21.21 1.25 -0.20
N MET A 83 21.07 1.90 0.96
CA MET A 83 22.19 2.04 1.92
C MET A 83 22.63 0.70 2.49
N VAL A 84 21.68 -0.16 2.89
CA VAL A 84 21.99 -1.49 3.42
C VAL A 84 22.68 -2.36 2.36
N ARG A 85 22.26 -2.27 1.10
CA ARG A 85 22.88 -3.00 0.00
C ARG A 85 24.32 -2.52 -0.24
N VAL A 86 24.55 -1.20 -0.32
CA VAL A 86 25.89 -0.61 -0.44
C VAL A 86 26.78 -0.99 0.74
N PHE A 87 26.24 -1.08 1.96
CA PHE A 87 26.99 -1.55 3.13
C PHE A 87 27.37 -3.03 3.05
N LEU A 88 26.45 -3.90 2.63
CA LEU A 88 26.70 -5.34 2.56
C LEU A 88 27.67 -5.70 1.44
N ASP A 89 27.62 -5.00 0.31
CA ASP A 89 28.47 -5.26 -0.85
C ASP A 89 29.87 -4.61 -0.72
N ASP A 90 29.93 -3.34 -0.26
CA ASP A 90 31.16 -2.54 -0.26
C ASP A 90 31.64 -2.12 1.15
N GLY A 91 30.98 -2.61 2.21
CA GLY A 91 31.30 -2.28 3.59
C GLY A 91 31.10 -0.80 3.94
N LEU A 92 31.77 -0.36 5.02
CA LEU A 92 31.75 1.05 5.45
C LEU A 92 32.32 2.02 4.39
N VAL A 93 33.14 1.52 3.46
CA VAL A 93 33.76 2.31 2.38
C VAL A 93 32.71 2.72 1.34
N GLY A 94 31.77 1.84 0.99
CA GLY A 94 30.67 2.15 0.09
C GLY A 94 29.73 3.21 0.66
N LEU A 95 29.40 3.10 1.95
CA LEU A 95 28.59 4.08 2.68
C LEU A 95 29.26 5.45 2.76
N PHE A 96 30.58 5.49 3.03
CA PHE A 96 31.35 6.73 3.06
C PHE A 96 31.35 7.43 1.68
N LYS A 97 31.52 6.69 0.58
CA LYS A 97 31.42 7.25 -0.78
C LYS A 97 30.03 7.78 -1.11
N LEU A 98 28.97 7.09 -0.69
CA LEU A 98 27.60 7.54 -0.89
C LEU A 98 27.31 8.83 -0.12
N TRP A 99 27.77 8.91 1.13
CA TRP A 99 27.67 10.10 1.99
C TRP A 99 28.45 11.31 1.45
N VAL A 100 29.65 11.10 0.91
CA VAL A 100 30.46 12.16 0.25
C VAL A 100 29.80 12.64 -1.04
N ARG A 101 29.17 11.75 -1.82
CA ARG A 101 28.54 12.09 -3.11
C ARG A 101 27.23 12.87 -2.97
N ASP A 102 26.39 12.50 -1.99
CA ASP A 102 25.06 13.10 -1.82
C ASP A 102 25.10 14.43 -1.02
N GLY A 103 26.30 14.89 -0.63
CA GLY A 103 26.62 16.30 -0.43
C GLY A 103 26.04 16.96 0.82
N ILE A 104 26.82 16.98 1.90
CA ILE A 104 26.83 18.13 2.80
C ILE A 104 27.48 19.28 2.01
N ARG A 105 26.64 20.15 1.42
CA ARG A 105 27.01 21.55 1.25
C ARG A 105 26.72 22.23 2.58
N GLU A 106 27.75 22.91 3.07
CA GLU A 106 27.77 23.80 4.24
C GLU A 106 26.53 24.70 4.35
#